data_AF-A0A1B6GH48-F1
#
_entry.id   AF-A0A1B6GH48-F1
#
_cell.length_a   1.000
_cell.length_b   1.000
_cell.length_c   1.000
_cell.angle_alpha   90.00
_cell.angle_beta   90.00
_cell.angle_gamma   90.00
#
_symmetry.space_group_name_H-M   'P 1'
#
loop_
_entity.id
_entity.type
_entity.pdbx_description
1 polymer ?
#
loop_
_entity_poly.entity_id
_entity_poly.type
_entity_poly.pdbx_seq_one_letter_code
_entity_poly.pdbx_strand_id
1 'polypeptide(L)'
;MCRCGPDTRVLPRILQMYHQWLTDSKEHRRLLEAGVDSQVLRAAVSALCLEVIVHHGDSAPLLCNKDPLTFQYAVYLSELFPKAKFLLVVRDGRAAVHSIISRQIHVARYDLESYQGSISQWNNATDMMLEQCQLVGPSRCRV
;
A
#
# COMPACT_ATOMS: atom_id res chain seq x y z
N MET A 1 5.65 9.91 20.90
CA MET A 1 6.69 9.66 19.88
C MET A 1 6.18 8.57 18.93
N CYS A 2 6.38 8.71 17.62
CA CYS A 2 5.93 7.77 16.58
C CYS A 2 7.13 7.18 15.85
N ARG A 3 7.11 5.88 15.50
CA ARG A 3 8.18 5.23 14.72
C ARG A 3 7.61 4.60 13.44
N CYS A 4 8.14 5.01 12.28
CA CYS A 4 7.80 4.43 10.96
C CYS A 4 8.80 3.38 10.46
N GLY A 5 10.10 3.53 10.76
CA GLY A 5 11.15 2.70 10.17
C GLY A 5 11.34 2.88 8.65
N PRO A 6 12.27 2.13 8.05
CA PRO A 6 12.48 2.10 6.60
C PRO A 6 11.38 1.29 5.88
N ASP A 7 11.34 1.41 4.54
CA ASP A 7 10.43 0.67 3.65
C ASP A 7 10.61 -0.84 3.87
N THR A 8 9.53 -1.52 4.19
CA THR A 8 9.55 -2.96 4.46
C THR A 8 9.65 -3.77 3.17
N ARG A 9 9.15 -3.22 2.04
CA ARG A 9 9.07 -3.82 0.70
C ARG A 9 8.21 -5.09 0.60
N VAL A 10 7.88 -5.73 1.72
CA VAL A 10 7.08 -6.96 1.81
C VAL A 10 5.59 -6.66 1.95
N LEU A 11 5.21 -5.62 2.70
CA LEU A 11 3.80 -5.25 2.89
C LEU A 11 3.05 -4.96 1.58
N PRO A 12 3.57 -4.18 0.61
CA PRO A 12 2.85 -3.96 -0.65
C PRO A 12 2.64 -5.27 -1.44
N ARG A 13 3.55 -6.25 -1.31
CA ARG A 13 3.41 -7.56 -1.98
C ARG A 13 2.34 -8.43 -1.31
N ILE A 14 2.31 -8.43 0.03
CA ILE A 14 1.28 -9.14 0.80
C ILE A 14 -0.10 -8.57 0.47
N LEU A 15 -0.23 -7.24 0.44
CA LEU A 15 -1.49 -6.57 0.11
C LEU A 15 -1.92 -6.82 -1.34
N GLN A 16 -0.97 -6.86 -2.29
CA GLN A 16 -1.26 -7.25 -3.67
C GLN A 16 -1.81 -8.68 -3.74
N MET A 17 -1.19 -9.62 -3.03
CA MET A 17 -1.64 -11.01 -2.99
C MET A 17 -3.02 -11.13 -2.33
N TYR A 18 -3.24 -10.41 -1.24
CA TYR A 18 -4.55 -10.33 -0.58
C TYR A 18 -5.63 -9.79 -1.52
N HIS A 19 -5.33 -8.71 -2.26
CA HIS A 19 -6.24 -8.16 -3.27
C HIS A 19 -6.59 -9.19 -4.36
N GLN A 20 -5.62 -9.98 -4.82
CA GLN A 20 -5.86 -11.04 -5.82
C GLN A 20 -6.78 -12.13 -5.28
N TRP A 21 -6.58 -12.59 -4.04
CA TRP A 21 -7.44 -13.60 -3.41
C TRP A 21 -8.90 -13.15 -3.25
N LEU A 22 -9.14 -11.84 -3.19
CA LEU A 22 -10.48 -11.27 -3.08
C LEU A 22 -11.11 -10.95 -4.44
N THR A 23 -10.32 -10.61 -5.45
CA THR A 23 -10.84 -10.12 -6.75
C THR A 23 -10.79 -11.16 -7.86
N ASP A 24 -9.91 -12.16 -7.80
CA ASP A 24 -9.93 -13.28 -8.73
C ASP A 24 -11.05 -14.26 -8.36
N SER A 25 -12.15 -14.23 -9.11
CA SER A 25 -13.34 -15.06 -8.87
C SER A 25 -13.05 -16.57 -8.82
N LYS A 26 -12.04 -17.05 -9.56
CA LYS A 26 -11.69 -18.48 -9.59
C LYS A 26 -10.93 -18.86 -8.33
N GLU A 27 -9.94 -18.06 -7.96
CA GLU A 27 -9.14 -18.32 -6.76
C GLU A 27 -9.94 -18.09 -5.48
N HIS A 28 -10.76 -17.03 -5.43
CA HIS A 28 -11.66 -16.76 -4.33
C HIS A 28 -12.59 -17.95 -4.05
N ARG A 29 -13.15 -18.56 -5.10
CA ARG A 29 -14.01 -19.75 -4.97
C ARG A 29 -13.25 -20.94 -4.39
N ARG A 30 -12.03 -21.20 -4.85
CA ARG A 30 -11.20 -22.30 -4.34
C ARG A 30 -10.86 -22.13 -2.86
N LEU A 31 -10.55 -20.90 -2.45
CA LEU A 31 -10.29 -20.57 -1.05
C LEU A 31 -11.54 -20.82 -0.20
N LEU A 32 -12.72 -20.38 -0.64
CA LEU A 32 -13.99 -20.65 0.04
C LEU A 32 -14.29 -22.15 0.15
N GLU A 33 -14.09 -22.92 -0.93
CA GLU A 33 -14.26 -24.39 -0.95
C GLU A 33 -13.28 -25.09 0.01
N ALA A 34 -12.10 -24.51 0.23
CA ALA A 34 -11.10 -24.99 1.19
C ALA A 34 -11.34 -24.51 2.64
N GLY A 35 -12.42 -23.78 2.90
CA GLY A 35 -12.72 -23.21 4.23
C GLY A 35 -11.87 -21.99 4.60
N VAL A 36 -11.19 -21.38 3.63
CA VAL A 36 -10.39 -20.17 3.78
C VAL A 36 -11.22 -18.97 3.31
N ASP A 37 -12.17 -18.57 4.16
CA ASP A 37 -13.04 -17.43 3.87
C ASP A 37 -12.34 -16.07 4.09
N SER A 38 -13.06 -14.99 3.77
CA SER A 38 -12.56 -13.61 3.94
C SER A 38 -12.20 -13.28 5.39
N GLN A 39 -12.81 -13.92 6.39
CA GLN A 39 -12.47 -13.71 7.80
C GLN A 39 -11.13 -14.35 8.14
N VAL A 40 -10.89 -15.58 7.68
CA VAL A 40 -9.61 -16.28 7.83
C VAL A 40 -8.48 -15.49 7.14
N LEU A 41 -8.68 -15.08 5.89
CA LEU A 41 -7.71 -14.28 5.14
C LEU A 41 -7.41 -12.96 5.84
N ARG A 42 -8.45 -12.24 6.28
CA ARG A 42 -8.29 -10.98 7.01
C ARG A 42 -7.47 -11.16 8.28
N ALA A 43 -7.76 -12.20 9.07
CA ALA A 43 -7.02 -12.47 10.30
C ALA A 43 -5.54 -12.78 10.03
N ALA A 44 -5.26 -13.66 9.06
CA ALA A 44 -3.91 -14.07 8.68
C ALA A 44 -3.09 -12.88 8.14
N VAL A 45 -3.66 -12.10 7.22
CA VAL A 45 -2.99 -10.95 6.61
C VAL A 45 -2.78 -9.83 7.64
N SER A 46 -3.76 -9.57 8.52
CA SER A 46 -3.60 -8.57 9.59
C SER A 46 -2.48 -8.95 10.56
N ALA A 47 -2.41 -10.22 10.96
CA ALA A 47 -1.37 -10.72 11.85
C ALA A 47 0.01 -10.57 11.19
N LEU A 48 0.17 -11.02 9.94
CA LEU A 48 1.43 -10.90 9.22
C LEU A 48 1.87 -9.44 9.05
N CYS A 49 0.95 -8.55 8.65
CA CYS A 49 1.23 -7.12 8.54
C CYS A 49 1.66 -6.52 9.89
N LEU A 50 0.97 -6.88 10.98
CA LEU A 50 1.28 -6.38 12.31
C LEU A 50 2.65 -6.86 12.80
N GLU A 51 2.98 -8.13 12.62
CA GLU A 51 4.29 -8.70 12.97
C GLU A 51 5.42 -7.94 12.27
N VAL A 52 5.27 -7.69 10.97
CA VAL A 52 6.25 -6.89 10.21
C VAL A 52 6.35 -5.48 10.78
N ILE A 53 5.22 -4.79 11.00
CA ILE A 53 5.18 -3.40 11.48
C ILE A 53 5.76 -3.26 12.89
N VAL A 54 5.50 -4.21 13.79
CA VAL A 54 5.99 -4.18 15.17
C VAL A 54 7.49 -4.45 15.21
N HIS A 55 7.97 -5.47 14.50
CA HIS A 55 9.31 -6.03 14.72
C HIS A 55 10.39 -5.56 13.75
N HIS A 56 10.07 -4.83 12.68
CA HIS A 56 11.09 -4.30 11.75
C HIS A 56 11.83 -3.04 12.27
N GLY A 57 11.68 -2.67 13.53
CA GLY A 57 12.35 -1.54 14.17
C GLY A 57 12.09 -1.46 15.67
N ASP A 58 12.50 -0.36 16.29
CA ASP A 58 12.39 -0.18 17.75
C ASP A 58 10.94 -0.12 18.26
N SER A 59 10.73 -0.40 19.54
CA SER A 59 9.40 -0.25 20.14
C SER A 59 9.01 1.24 20.28
N ALA A 60 7.74 1.56 20.03
CA ALA A 60 7.19 2.90 20.22
C ALA A 60 5.69 2.83 20.58
N PRO A 61 5.15 3.81 21.33
CA PRO A 61 3.71 3.87 21.64
C PRO A 61 2.82 4.03 20.40
N LEU A 62 3.35 4.63 19.34
CA LEU A 62 2.69 4.77 18.05
C LEU A 62 3.58 4.17 16.97
N LEU A 63 3.07 3.13 16.32
CA LEU A 63 3.72 2.49 15.19
C LEU A 63 3.20 3.09 13.88
N CYS A 64 4.07 3.11 12.88
CA CYS A 64 3.81 3.64 11.56
C CYS A 64 4.51 2.75 10.53
N ASN A 65 4.05 2.82 9.29
CA ASN A 65 4.70 2.19 8.15
C ASN A 65 4.79 3.18 6.99
N LYS A 66 5.91 3.15 6.27
CA LYS A 66 6.12 3.95 5.05
C LYS A 66 6.61 3.06 3.92
N ASP A 67 5.66 2.54 3.16
CA ASP A 67 5.89 1.84 1.90
C ASP A 67 4.99 2.49 0.83
N PRO A 68 5.54 3.17 -0.20
CA PRO A 68 4.74 4.03 -1.09
C PRO A 68 3.53 3.33 -1.74
N LEU A 69 3.70 2.06 -2.13
CA LEU A 69 2.68 1.31 -2.88
C LEU A 69 1.62 0.65 -1.99
N THR A 70 1.76 0.67 -0.65
CA THR A 70 0.68 0.15 0.22
C THR A 70 -0.57 1.02 0.17
N PHE A 71 -0.41 2.30 -0.21
CA PHE A 71 -1.51 3.24 -0.35
C PHE A 71 -2.51 2.88 -1.47
N GLN A 72 -2.07 2.08 -2.45
CA GLN A 72 -2.96 1.51 -3.48
C GLN A 72 -4.05 0.60 -2.88
N TYR A 73 -3.84 0.16 -1.64
CA TYR A 73 -4.71 -0.74 -0.89
C TYR A 73 -5.22 -0.09 0.41
N ALA A 74 -5.31 1.24 0.47
CA ALA A 74 -5.65 1.95 1.71
C ALA A 74 -7.03 1.56 2.25
N VAL A 75 -8.01 1.28 1.38
CA VAL A 75 -9.33 0.79 1.81
C VAL A 75 -9.19 -0.54 2.54
N TYR A 76 -8.46 -1.51 1.97
CA TYR A 76 -8.22 -2.79 2.64
C TYR A 76 -7.48 -2.60 3.97
N LEU A 77 -6.41 -1.82 4.00
CA LEU A 77 -5.70 -1.51 5.24
C LEU A 77 -6.62 -0.87 6.29
N SER A 78 -7.59 -0.07 5.86
CA SER A 78 -8.54 0.58 6.77
C SER A 78 -9.52 -0.41 7.40
N GLU A 79 -9.81 -1.52 6.71
CA GLU A 79 -10.62 -2.65 7.19
C GLU A 79 -9.81 -3.61 8.07
N LEU A 80 -8.55 -3.88 7.69
CA LEU A 80 -7.61 -4.70 8.48
C LEU A 80 -7.30 -4.02 9.83
N PHE A 81 -7.10 -2.70 9.81
CA PHE A 81 -6.73 -1.90 10.98
C PHE A 81 -7.71 -0.73 11.18
N PRO A 82 -8.85 -0.93 11.86
CA PRO A 82 -9.91 0.09 11.98
C PRO A 82 -9.50 1.40 12.66
N LYS A 83 -8.43 1.39 13.46
CA LYS A 83 -7.89 2.57 14.15
C LYS A 83 -6.73 3.24 13.39
N ALA A 84 -6.26 2.66 12.28
CA ALA A 84 -5.19 3.24 11.48
C ALA A 84 -5.64 4.54 10.81
N LYS A 85 -4.67 5.46 10.66
CA LYS A 85 -4.80 6.70 9.90
C LYS A 85 -3.80 6.69 8.74
N PHE A 86 -4.12 7.41 7.68
CA PHE A 86 -3.42 7.37 6.40
C PHE A 86 -2.99 8.78 6.00
N LEU A 87 -1.74 8.92 5.56
CA LEU A 87 -1.17 10.17 5.05
C LEU A 87 -0.66 9.94 3.63
N LEU A 88 -1.38 10.46 2.64
CA LEU A 88 -1.00 10.39 1.23
C LEU A 88 -0.07 11.56 0.90
N VAL A 89 1.22 11.32 0.79
CA VAL A 89 2.16 12.38 0.42
C VAL A 89 2.10 12.64 -1.08
N VAL A 90 1.57 13.79 -1.47
CA VAL A 90 1.55 14.24 -2.88
C VAL A 90 2.67 15.24 -3.13
N ARG A 91 3.38 15.04 -4.24
CA ARG A 91 4.42 15.94 -4.76
C ARG A 91 4.12 16.23 -6.22
N ASP A 92 4.52 17.40 -6.71
CA ASP A 92 4.49 17.70 -8.16
C ASP A 92 5.09 16.53 -8.97
N GLY A 93 4.30 15.97 -9.87
CA GLY A 93 4.67 14.80 -10.65
C GLY A 93 5.93 15.00 -11.48
N ARG A 94 6.17 16.22 -11.98
CA ARG A 94 7.41 16.55 -12.71
C ARG A 94 8.63 16.40 -11.81
N ALA A 95 8.53 16.86 -10.57
CA ALA A 95 9.61 16.74 -9.59
C ALA A 95 9.80 15.30 -9.10
N ALA A 96 8.70 14.55 -8.92
CA ALA A 96 8.75 13.13 -8.56
C ALA A 96 9.40 12.29 -9.66
N VAL A 97 8.93 12.42 -10.91
CA VAL A 97 9.46 11.70 -12.08
C VAL A 97 10.91 12.08 -12.34
N HIS A 98 11.26 13.37 -12.30
CA HIS A 98 12.65 13.79 -12.45
C HIS A 98 13.55 13.16 -11.37
N SER A 99 13.08 13.08 -10.12
CA SER A 99 13.82 12.42 -9.04
C SER A 99 13.98 10.91 -9.28
N ILE A 100 13.00 10.25 -9.88
CA ILE A 100 13.06 8.80 -10.20
C ILE A 100 14.08 8.55 -11.31
N ILE A 101 13.99 9.31 -12.41
CA ILE A 101 14.85 9.15 -13.59
C ILE A 101 16.29 9.56 -13.28
N SER A 102 16.53 10.74 -12.73
CA SER A 102 17.90 11.25 -12.47
C SER A 102 18.68 10.38 -11.48
N ARG A 103 17.99 9.73 -10.54
CA ARG A 103 18.61 8.87 -9.51
C ARG A 103 18.54 7.38 -9.83
N GLN A 104 18.01 7.01 -10.99
CA GLN A 104 17.84 5.61 -11.42
C GLN A 104 17.12 4.76 -10.36
N ILE A 105 16.04 5.30 -9.79
CA ILE A 105 15.24 4.58 -8.78
C ILE A 105 14.32 3.61 -9.51
N HIS A 106 14.59 2.31 -9.38
CA HIS A 106 13.74 1.29 -9.98
C HIS A 106 12.39 1.18 -9.25
N VAL A 107 11.34 1.68 -9.89
CA VAL A 107 9.94 1.52 -9.49
C VAL A 107 9.24 0.68 -10.56
N ALA A 108 8.51 -0.34 -10.15
CA ALA A 108 7.79 -1.20 -11.10
C ALA A 108 6.87 -0.36 -12.00
N ARG A 109 6.86 -0.66 -13.30
CA ARG A 109 6.10 0.01 -14.37
C ARG A 109 6.59 1.40 -14.78
N TYR A 110 7.60 1.98 -14.15
CA TYR A 110 8.19 3.24 -14.61
C TYR A 110 9.22 2.98 -15.70
N ASP A 111 9.14 3.77 -16.76
CA ASP A 111 10.14 3.80 -17.84
C ASP A 111 11.17 4.89 -17.53
N LEU A 112 12.39 4.47 -17.17
CA LEU A 112 13.46 5.39 -16.78
C LEU A 112 14.09 6.12 -17.98
N GLU A 113 13.79 5.70 -19.20
CA GLU A 113 14.26 6.35 -20.44
C GLU A 113 13.25 7.35 -20.99
N SER A 114 11.99 7.30 -20.54
CA SER A 114 10.91 8.18 -21.00
C SER A 114 10.27 8.96 -19.85
N TYR A 115 10.51 10.29 -19.83
CA TYR A 115 9.78 11.21 -18.95
C TYR A 115 8.27 11.18 -19.20
N GLN A 116 7.84 11.05 -20.46
CA GLN A 116 6.43 10.97 -20.82
C GLN A 116 5.80 9.68 -20.31
N GLY A 117 6.47 8.53 -20.48
CA GLY A 117 6.01 7.26 -19.93
C GLY A 117 5.92 7.31 -18.41
N SER A 118 6.98 7.79 -17.76
CA SER A 118 7.03 7.92 -16.30
C SER A 118 5.99 8.89 -15.72
N ILE A 119 5.69 10.02 -16.37
CA ILE A 119 4.65 10.95 -15.88
C ILE A 119 3.25 10.37 -16.03
N SER A 120 2.97 9.64 -17.11
CA SER A 120 1.70 8.91 -17.26
C SER A 120 1.53 7.85 -16.17
N GLN A 121 2.59 7.12 -15.84
CA GLN A 121 2.55 6.12 -14.76
C GLN A 121 2.42 6.75 -13.37
N TRP A 122 3.09 7.89 -13.15
CA TRP A 122 2.91 8.67 -11.93
C TRP A 122 1.47 9.15 -11.77
N ASN A 123 0.86 9.66 -12.84
CA ASN A 123 -0.52 10.12 -12.81
C ASN A 123 -1.47 8.97 -12.45
N ASN A 124 -1.38 7.83 -13.16
CA ASN A 124 -2.21 6.66 -12.90
C ASN A 124 -2.07 6.15 -11.46
N ALA A 125 -0.85 6.07 -10.94
CA ALA A 125 -0.61 5.61 -9.58
C ALA A 125 -1.17 6.60 -8.54
N THR A 126 -0.99 7.89 -8.76
CA THR A 126 -1.44 8.94 -7.83
C THR A 126 -2.96 9.07 -7.83
N ASP A 127 -3.62 9.00 -8.99
CA ASP A 127 -5.08 9.03 -9.10
C ASP A 127 -5.71 7.88 -8.32
N MET A 128 -5.18 6.66 -8.48
CA MET A 128 -5.65 5.50 -7.72
C MET A 128 -5.44 5.67 -6.20
N MET A 129 -4.28 6.19 -5.77
CA MET A 129 -4.02 6.43 -4.34
C MET A 129 -4.91 7.54 -3.76
N LEU A 130 -5.24 8.57 -4.56
CA LEU A 130 -6.18 9.62 -4.19
C LEU A 130 -7.59 9.07 -4.00
N GLU A 131 -8.06 8.24 -4.94
CA GLU A 131 -9.36 7.56 -4.84
C GLU A 131 -9.43 6.70 -3.57
N GLN A 132 -8.40 5.90 -3.30
CA GLN A 132 -8.30 5.11 -2.06
C GLN A 132 -8.39 6.01 -0.81
N CYS A 133 -7.70 7.15 -0.79
CA CYS A 133 -7.77 8.10 0.32
C CYS A 133 -9.18 8.68 0.52
N GLN A 134 -9.85 9.04 -0.58
CA GLN A 134 -11.21 9.57 -0.56
C GLN A 134 -12.21 8.54 -0.02
N LEU A 135 -12.10 7.28 -0.45
CA LEU A 135 -12.93 6.17 0.02
C LEU A 135 -12.74 5.88 1.52
N VAL A 136 -11.51 5.99 2.04
CA VAL A 136 -11.25 5.87 3.49
C VAL A 136 -11.86 7.03 4.28
N GLY A 137 -11.98 8.21 3.67
CA GLY A 137 -12.68 9.36 4.20
C GLY A 137 -11.81 10.31 5.06
N PRO A 138 -12.24 11.57 5.22
CA PRO A 138 -11.42 12.66 5.78
C PRO A 138 -11.13 12.54 7.28
N SER A 139 -11.85 11.67 8.01
CA SER A 139 -11.59 11.39 9.43
C SER A 139 -10.36 10.50 9.63
N ARG A 140 -9.98 9.73 8.60
CA ARG A 140 -8.91 8.72 8.68
C ARG A 140 -7.82 8.90 7.63
N CYS A 141 -8.10 9.50 6.47
CA CYS A 141 -7.10 9.81 5.45
C CYS A 141 -6.91 11.31 5.24
N ARG A 142 -5.65 11.73 5.08
CA ARG A 142 -5.27 13.09 4.69
C ARG A 142 -4.27 13.03 3.54
N VAL A 143 -4.37 14.02 2.65
CA VAL A 143 -3.42 14.31 1.58
C VAL A 143 -2.54 15.46 2.02
#